data_AF-A0A151WZN0-F1
#
_entry.id   AF-A0A151WZN0-F1
#
_cell.length_a   1.000
_cell.length_b   1.000
_cell.length_c   1.000
_cell.angle_alpha   90.00
_cell.angle_beta   90.00
_cell.angle_gamma   90.00
#
_symmetry.space_group_name_H-M   'P 1'
#
loop_
_entity.id
_entity.type
_entity.pdbx_description
1 polymer ?
#
loop_
_entity_poly.entity_id
_entity_poly.type
_entity_poly.pdbx_seq_one_letter_code
_entity_poly.pdbx_strand_id
1 'polypeptide(L)'
;MINFRKISELNRQIIYNRRIEKYRMVRKRVMLDEYVFYSILNTDIPMELGVAASMITRGILGLHNKLATDRAKNPYVVQWQNSGRGKIIVLQGYDHKHLKYLENEAKFAALGTHAIYHRWYHNRIMLVLSVFGRKEEIEDIFDGLSYLR
;
A
#
# COMPACT_ATOMS: atom_id res chain seq x y z
N MET A 1 -33.58 -43.86 -15.44
CA MET A 1 -32.17 -44.26 -15.19
C MET A 1 -31.37 -43.04 -14.76
N ILE A 2 -30.92 -42.99 -13.50
CA ILE A 2 -30.12 -41.86 -12.99
C ILE A 2 -28.68 -42.02 -13.50
N ASN A 3 -28.15 -41.00 -14.18
CA ASN A 3 -26.82 -41.04 -14.79
C ASN A 3 -25.74 -40.70 -13.75
N PHE A 4 -25.26 -41.71 -13.03
CA PHE A 4 -24.29 -41.60 -11.93
C PHE A 4 -22.98 -40.91 -12.31
N ARG A 5 -22.55 -40.98 -13.58
CA ARG A 5 -21.37 -40.25 -14.07
C ARG A 5 -21.55 -38.74 -13.96
N LYS A 6 -22.71 -38.23 -14.37
CA LYS A 6 -23.05 -36.80 -14.34
C LYS A 6 -23.08 -36.25 -12.91
N ILE A 7 -23.57 -37.06 -11.96
CA ILE A 7 -23.58 -36.70 -10.52
C ILE A 7 -22.15 -36.65 -9.96
N SER A 8 -21.27 -37.57 -10.37
CA SER A 8 -19.88 -37.60 -9.91
C SER A 8 -19.07 -36.39 -10.40
N GLU A 9 -19.31 -35.93 -11.63
CA GLU A 9 -18.69 -34.74 -12.20
C GLU A 9 -19.20 -33.46 -11.53
N LEU A 10 -20.51 -33.36 -11.30
CA LEU A 10 -21.11 -32.23 -10.59
C LEU A 10 -20.53 -32.08 -9.17
N ASN A 11 -20.39 -33.20 -8.45
CA ASN A 11 -19.83 -33.22 -7.10
C ASN A 11 -18.34 -32.82 -7.10
N ARG A 12 -17.54 -33.25 -8.09
CA ARG A 12 -16.15 -32.78 -8.24
C ARG A 12 -16.09 -31.27 -8.50
N GLN A 13 -16.96 -30.75 -9.35
CA GLN A 13 -17.02 -29.32 -9.65
C GLN A 13 -17.40 -28.49 -8.41
N ILE A 14 -18.38 -28.95 -7.62
CA ILE A 14 -18.82 -28.30 -6.38
C ILE A 14 -17.67 -28.28 -5.35
N ILE A 15 -16.96 -29.40 -5.18
CA ILE A 15 -15.82 -29.49 -4.24
C ILE A 15 -14.68 -28.57 -4.67
N TYR A 16 -14.38 -28.51 -5.97
CA TYR A 16 -13.37 -27.63 -6.53
C TYR A 16 -13.72 -26.14 -6.30
N ASN A 17 -14.97 -25.75 -6.60
CA ASN A 17 -15.44 -24.38 -6.40
C ASN A 17 -15.42 -23.97 -4.91
N ARG A 18 -15.86 -24.85 -4.00
CA ARG A 18 -15.79 -24.62 -2.54
C ARG A 18 -14.35 -24.44 -2.05
N ARG A 19 -13.40 -25.20 -2.60
CA ARG A 19 -11.98 -25.02 -2.28
C ARG A 19 -11.49 -23.66 -2.76
N ILE A 20 -11.78 -23.27 -4.00
CA ILE A 20 -11.42 -21.96 -4.55
C ILE A 20 -12.00 -20.82 -3.71
N GLU A 21 -13.26 -20.89 -3.32
CA GLU A 21 -13.88 -19.86 -2.47
C GLU A 21 -13.24 -19.81 -1.09
N LYS A 22 -12.96 -20.95 -0.47
CA LYS A 22 -12.21 -21.01 0.80
C LYS A 22 -10.82 -20.40 0.65
N TYR A 23 -10.10 -20.70 -0.43
CA TYR A 23 -8.80 -20.08 -0.72
C TYR A 23 -8.93 -18.58 -0.95
N ARG A 24 -9.97 -18.11 -1.64
CA ARG A 24 -10.24 -16.66 -1.82
C ARG A 24 -10.53 -15.98 -0.50
N MET A 25 -11.35 -16.57 0.37
CA MET A 25 -11.67 -16.01 1.69
C MET A 25 -10.45 -15.99 2.62
N VAL A 26 -9.66 -17.07 2.65
CA VAL A 26 -8.41 -17.14 3.43
C VAL A 26 -7.40 -16.13 2.88
N ARG A 27 -7.23 -16.05 1.56
CA ARG A 27 -6.35 -15.08 0.92
C ARG A 27 -6.81 -13.65 1.18
N LYS A 28 -8.12 -13.38 1.16
CA LYS A 28 -8.70 -12.08 1.53
C LYS A 28 -8.38 -11.75 2.99
N ARG A 29 -8.61 -12.66 3.95
CA ARG A 29 -8.20 -12.47 5.37
C ARG A 29 -6.71 -12.23 5.57
N VAL A 30 -5.85 -12.98 4.90
CA VAL A 30 -4.39 -12.79 4.97
C VAL A 30 -3.96 -11.44 4.37
N MET A 31 -4.71 -10.92 3.39
CA MET A 31 -4.50 -9.59 2.80
C MET A 31 -4.99 -8.45 3.70
N LEU A 32 -6.01 -8.70 4.53
CA LEU A 32 -6.58 -7.72 5.48
C LEU A 32 -5.62 -7.42 6.65
N ASP A 33 -4.76 -8.37 7.03
CA ASP A 33 -3.75 -8.20 8.10
C ASP A 33 -2.35 -7.80 7.56
N GLU A 34 -2.22 -7.47 6.28
CA GLU A 34 -0.94 -7.10 5.67
C GLU A 34 -0.59 -5.63 5.97
N TYR A 35 0.52 -5.41 6.68
CA TYR A 35 1.12 -4.08 6.79
C TYR A 35 2.00 -3.81 5.58
N VAL A 36 1.99 -2.58 5.07
CA VAL A 36 2.62 -2.25 3.78
C VAL A 36 3.05 -0.78 3.73
N PHE A 37 4.11 -0.53 2.96
CA PHE A 37 4.52 0.83 2.61
C PHE A 37 3.91 1.27 1.28
N TYR A 38 3.29 2.44 1.28
CA TYR A 38 2.89 3.15 0.08
C TYR A 38 3.76 4.39 -0.10
N SER A 39 4.01 4.75 -1.35
CA SER A 39 4.69 6.00 -1.71
C SER A 39 3.95 6.65 -2.87
N ILE A 40 3.48 7.87 -2.65
CA ILE A 40 2.71 8.64 -3.62
C ILE A 40 3.64 9.72 -4.16
N LEU A 41 3.96 9.64 -5.45
CA LEU A 41 4.81 10.61 -6.15
C LEU A 41 3.95 11.72 -6.74
N ASN A 42 4.31 12.98 -6.50
CA ASN A 42 3.71 14.13 -7.18
C ASN A 42 4.14 14.14 -8.66
N THR A 43 3.20 13.89 -9.57
CA THR A 43 3.46 13.83 -11.01
C THR A 43 3.32 15.17 -11.74
N ASP A 44 2.83 16.23 -11.08
CA ASP A 44 2.81 17.60 -11.64
C ASP A 44 4.23 18.17 -11.82
N ILE A 45 5.22 17.60 -11.13
CA ILE A 45 6.63 17.98 -11.29
C ILE A 45 7.33 16.93 -12.15
N PRO A 46 7.84 17.30 -13.34
CA PRO A 46 8.67 16.42 -14.15
C PRO A 46 9.93 16.05 -13.38
N MET A 47 10.17 14.76 -13.19
CA MET A 47 11.37 14.23 -12.57
C MET A 47 11.96 13.13 -13.45
N GLU A 48 13.28 13.11 -13.58
CA GLU A 48 13.97 11.96 -14.15
C GLU A 48 13.73 10.73 -13.26
N LEU A 49 13.65 9.55 -13.87
CA LEU A 49 13.35 8.30 -13.18
C LEU A 49 14.25 8.06 -11.97
N GLY A 50 15.56 8.30 -12.10
CA GLY A 50 16.52 8.16 -11.01
C GLY A 50 16.28 9.13 -9.86
N VAL A 51 15.89 10.37 -10.16
CA VAL A 51 15.54 11.38 -9.16
C VAL A 51 14.27 10.98 -8.43
N ALA A 52 13.23 10.57 -9.15
CA ALA A 52 11.98 10.09 -8.56
C ALA A 52 12.21 8.88 -7.64
N ALA A 53 12.96 7.88 -8.10
CA ALA A 53 13.31 6.70 -7.31
C ALA A 53 14.10 7.07 -6.04
N SER A 54 15.03 8.01 -6.14
CA SER A 54 15.77 8.54 -4.98
C SER A 54 14.84 9.22 -3.97
N MET A 55 13.92 10.07 -4.42
CA MET A 55 12.97 10.75 -3.53
C MET A 55 12.02 9.77 -2.85
N ILE A 56 11.52 8.76 -3.58
CA ILE A 56 10.70 7.68 -3.04
C ILE A 56 11.45 6.92 -1.94
N THR A 57 12.69 6.52 -2.23
CA THR A 57 13.54 5.79 -1.29
C THR A 57 13.80 6.60 -0.02
N ARG A 58 14.10 7.90 -0.16
CA ARG A 58 14.30 8.80 0.98
C ARG A 58 13.04 8.97 1.82
N GLY A 59 11.87 9.05 1.20
CA GLY A 59 10.58 9.11 1.89
C GLY A 59 10.32 7.85 2.72
N ILE A 60 10.53 6.67 2.12
CA ILE A 60 10.33 5.38 2.78
C ILE A 60 11.34 5.18 3.91
N LEU A 61 12.62 5.46 3.68
CA LEU A 61 13.65 5.37 4.72
C LEU A 61 13.36 6.32 5.87
N GLY A 62 12.94 7.55 5.56
CA GLY A 62 12.55 8.55 6.55
C GLY A 62 11.32 8.14 7.36
N LEU A 63 10.39 7.36 6.78
CA LEU A 63 9.26 6.79 7.50
C LEU A 63 9.68 5.58 8.33
N HIS A 64 10.43 4.65 7.75
CA HIS A 64 10.92 3.45 8.42
C HIS A 64 11.70 3.80 9.69
N ASN A 65 12.64 4.76 9.62
CA ASN A 65 13.41 5.20 10.78
C ASN A 65 12.53 5.80 11.89
N LYS A 66 11.44 6.51 11.53
CA LYS A 66 10.48 7.03 12.50
C LYS A 66 9.70 5.89 13.18
N LEU A 67 9.29 4.89 12.42
CA LEU A 67 8.51 3.77 12.94
C LEU A 67 9.35 2.77 13.74
N ALA A 68 10.61 2.58 13.37
CA ALA A 68 11.54 1.70 14.06
C ALA A 68 11.91 2.22 15.47
N THR A 69 11.87 3.54 15.66
CA THR A 69 12.10 4.17 16.97
C THR A 69 10.84 4.25 17.84
N ASP A 70 9.66 4.11 17.23
CA ASP A 70 8.36 4.08 17.91
C ASP A 70 8.07 2.66 18.45
N ARG A 71 8.08 2.50 19.78
CA ARG A 71 7.85 1.19 20.43
C ARG A 71 6.49 0.58 20.08
N ALA A 72 5.46 1.40 19.85
CA ALA A 72 4.12 0.91 19.52
C ALA A 72 4.03 0.48 18.05
N LYS A 73 4.75 1.14 17.15
CA LYS A 73 4.65 0.88 15.70
C LYS A 73 5.73 -0.08 15.15
N ASN A 74 6.87 -0.20 15.83
CA ASN A 74 7.97 -1.07 15.42
C ASN A 74 7.56 -2.55 15.21
N PRO A 75 6.70 -3.18 16.05
CA PRO A 75 6.27 -4.56 15.82
C PRO A 75 5.63 -4.78 14.44
N TYR A 76 4.89 -3.79 13.93
CA TYR A 76 4.26 -3.85 12.60
C TYR A 76 5.28 -3.72 11.47
N VAL A 77 6.33 -2.93 11.67
CA VAL A 77 7.46 -2.85 10.71
C VAL A 77 8.19 -4.18 10.65
N VAL A 78 8.45 -4.82 11.79
CA VAL A 78 9.05 -6.15 11.86
C VAL A 78 8.15 -7.20 11.19
N GLN A 79 6.83 -7.12 11.38
CA GLN A 79 5.88 -7.98 10.69
C GLN A 79 5.95 -7.79 9.16
N TRP A 80 6.00 -6.55 8.68
CA TRP A 80 6.17 -6.26 7.25
C TRP A 80 7.50 -6.82 6.71
N GLN A 81 8.61 -6.66 7.42
CA GLN A 81 9.92 -7.22 7.03
C GLN A 81 9.89 -8.76 6.95
N ASN A 82 9.29 -9.40 7.95
CA ASN A 82 9.23 -10.86 8.05
C ASN A 82 8.20 -11.53 7.13
N SER A 83 7.32 -10.74 6.49
CA SER A 83 6.32 -11.25 5.54
C SER A 83 6.93 -11.92 4.30
N GLY A 84 8.25 -11.78 4.07
CA GLY A 84 8.94 -12.24 2.87
C GLY A 84 8.53 -11.51 1.59
N ARG A 85 7.61 -10.54 1.72
CA ARG A 85 7.01 -9.74 0.66
C ARG A 85 7.05 -8.28 1.05
N GLY A 86 8.21 -7.78 1.49
CA GLY A 86 8.45 -6.38 1.83
C GLY A 86 8.19 -5.44 0.65
N LYS A 87 6.94 -5.36 0.23
CA LYS A 87 6.47 -4.73 -0.99
C LYS A 87 6.22 -3.29 -0.64
N ILE A 88 6.81 -2.43 -1.44
CA ILE A 88 6.50 -1.02 -1.47
C ILE A 88 5.60 -0.83 -2.67
N ILE A 89 4.46 -0.18 -2.47
CA ILE A 89 3.53 0.18 -3.53
C ILE A 89 3.76 1.65 -3.87
N VAL A 90 3.96 1.94 -5.16
CA VAL A 90 4.19 3.30 -5.63
C VAL A 90 3.01 3.75 -6.49
N LEU A 91 2.43 4.88 -6.13
CA LEU A 91 1.25 5.46 -6.77
C LEU A 91 1.56 6.85 -7.33
N GLN A 92 0.76 7.27 -8.30
CA GLN A 92 0.75 8.61 -8.87
C GLN A 92 -0.19 9.50 -8.06
N GLY A 93 0.35 10.55 -7.48
CA GLY A 93 -0.41 11.67 -6.93
C GLY A 93 -0.37 12.84 -7.89
N TYR A 94 -1.44 13.62 -7.91
CA TYR A 94 -1.63 14.66 -8.93
C TYR A 94 -0.72 15.86 -8.71
N ASP A 95 -0.83 16.53 -7.56
CA ASP A 95 -0.10 17.77 -7.27
C ASP A 95 0.18 17.94 -5.77
N HIS A 96 0.77 19.07 -5.39
CA HIS A 96 1.04 19.42 -3.99
C HIS A 96 -0.20 19.41 -3.08
N LYS A 97 -1.33 19.95 -3.57
CA LYS A 97 -2.56 20.11 -2.79
C LYS A 97 -3.20 18.76 -2.55
N HIS A 98 -3.22 17.91 -3.58
CA HIS A 98 -3.68 16.55 -3.50
C HIS A 98 -2.85 15.75 -2.49
N LEU A 99 -1.52 15.79 -2.58
CA LEU A 99 -0.67 15.10 -1.60
C LEU A 99 -0.88 15.60 -0.16
N LYS A 100 -1.14 16.90 0.04
CA LYS A 100 -1.50 17.44 1.36
C LYS A 100 -2.85 16.93 1.87
N TYR A 101 -3.84 16.84 0.99
CA TYR A 101 -5.14 16.24 1.32
C TYR A 101 -4.94 14.80 1.79
N LEU A 102 -4.23 13.98 1.00
CA LEU A 102 -3.91 12.60 1.35
C LEU A 102 -3.12 12.46 2.66
N GLU A 103 -2.17 13.37 2.92
CA GLU A 103 -1.43 13.40 4.18
C GLU A 103 -2.36 13.64 5.38
N ASN A 104 -3.37 14.50 5.23
CA ASN A 104 -4.34 14.79 6.29
C ASN A 104 -5.27 13.60 6.54
N GLU A 105 -5.79 12.96 5.49
CA GLU A 105 -6.61 11.75 5.61
C GLU A 105 -5.83 10.61 6.29
N ALA A 106 -4.57 10.39 5.88
CA ALA A 106 -3.71 9.39 6.50
C ALA A 106 -3.42 9.68 7.98
N LYS A 107 -3.25 10.95 8.35
CA LYS A 107 -3.09 11.35 9.77
C LYS A 107 -4.37 11.16 10.55
N PHE A 108 -5.53 11.46 9.96
CA PHE A 108 -6.84 11.25 10.59
C PHE A 108 -7.07 9.77 10.89
N ALA A 109 -6.67 8.89 9.98
CA ALA A 109 -6.66 7.43 10.19
C ALA A 109 -5.49 6.91 11.07
N ALA A 110 -4.72 7.80 11.70
CA ALA A 110 -3.57 7.48 12.56
C ALA A 110 -2.44 6.65 11.89
N LEU A 111 -2.36 6.69 10.56
CA LEU A 111 -1.33 5.99 9.79
C LEU A 111 0.05 6.64 9.98
N GLY A 112 1.11 5.86 9.79
CA GLY A 112 2.47 6.38 9.76
C GLY A 112 2.69 7.18 8.48
N THR A 113 3.10 8.45 8.56
CA THR A 113 3.32 9.30 7.38
C THR A 113 4.69 9.97 7.39
N HIS A 114 5.32 10.09 6.22
CA HIS A 114 6.51 10.91 6.02
C HIS A 114 6.44 11.59 4.65
N ALA A 115 6.65 12.90 4.61
CA ALA A 115 6.62 13.67 3.38
C ALA A 115 8.01 14.23 3.04
N ILE A 116 8.43 14.06 1.79
CA ILE A 116 9.61 14.72 1.22
C ILE A 116 9.16 16.00 0.54
N TYR A 117 9.80 17.10 0.90
CA TYR A 117 9.57 18.40 0.32
C TYR A 117 10.79 18.86 -0.46
N HIS A 118 10.53 19.50 -1.59
CA HIS A 118 11.50 20.36 -2.24
C HIS A 118 11.22 21.81 -1.88
N ARG A 119 12.28 22.59 -1.62
CA ARG A 119 12.19 23.98 -1.19
C ARG A 119 12.77 24.89 -2.27
N TRP A 120 11.96 25.84 -2.72
CA TRP A 120 12.38 26.97 -3.54
C TRP A 120 12.13 28.26 -2.75
N TYR A 121 13.20 28.86 -2.23
CA TYR A 121 13.12 30.05 -1.38
C TYR A 121 12.14 29.86 -0.20
N HIS A 122 11.02 30.59 -0.21
CA HIS A 122 9.95 30.53 0.80
C HIS A 122 8.87 29.48 0.51
N ASN A 123 8.86 28.92 -0.71
CA ASN A 123 7.88 27.93 -1.12
C ASN A 123 8.41 26.52 -0.90
N ARG A 124 7.53 25.63 -0.43
CA ARG A 124 7.80 24.20 -0.33
C ARG A 124 6.74 23.45 -1.11
N ILE A 125 7.19 22.51 -1.93
CA ILE A 125 6.32 21.60 -2.66
C ILE A 125 6.58 20.18 -2.18
N MET A 126 5.51 19.44 -1.90
CA MET A 126 5.64 18.04 -1.54
C MET A 126 5.92 17.25 -2.82
N LEU A 127 7.04 16.52 -2.83
CA LEU A 127 7.41 15.64 -3.94
C LEU A 127 6.88 14.23 -3.74
N VAL A 128 6.97 13.73 -2.51
CA VAL A 128 6.60 12.35 -2.16
C VAL A 128 5.91 12.33 -0.82
N LEU A 129 4.81 11.58 -0.73
CA LEU A 129 4.18 11.18 0.52
C LEU A 129 4.36 9.67 0.71
N SER A 130 5.09 9.26 1.74
CA SER A 130 5.21 7.87 2.14
C SER A 130 4.28 7.58 3.31
N VAL A 131 3.56 6.45 3.24
CA VAL A 131 2.58 6.02 4.24
C VAL A 131 2.79 4.56 4.61
N PHE A 132 2.54 4.23 5.88
CA PHE A 132 2.64 2.89 6.42
C PHE A 132 1.47 2.60 7.36
N GLY A 133 0.94 1.39 7.25
CA GLY A 133 -0.23 0.94 8.00
C GLY A 133 -0.79 -0.34 7.40
N ARG A 134 -2.02 -0.68 7.80
CA ARG A 134 -2.72 -1.82 7.23
C ARG A 134 -3.12 -1.51 5.81
N LYS A 135 -2.99 -2.50 4.94
CA LYS A 135 -3.26 -2.34 3.53
C LYS A 135 -4.67 -1.86 3.24
N GLU A 136 -5.68 -2.43 3.90
CA GLU A 136 -7.09 -2.06 3.70
C GLU A 136 -7.33 -0.58 4.04
N GLU A 137 -6.86 -0.12 5.21
CA GLU A 137 -6.97 1.28 5.63
C GLU A 137 -6.29 2.24 4.65
N ILE A 138 -5.16 1.83 4.08
CA ILE A 138 -4.45 2.63 3.09
C ILE A 138 -5.20 2.65 1.75
N GLU A 139 -5.69 1.49 1.30
CA GLU A 139 -6.42 1.36 0.03
C GLU A 139 -7.74 2.13 0.06
N ASP A 140 -8.40 2.24 1.22
CA ASP A 140 -9.60 3.07 1.39
C ASP A 140 -9.31 4.57 1.18
N ILE A 141 -8.16 5.07 1.65
CA ILE A 141 -7.78 6.49 1.51
C ILE A 141 -7.26 6.79 0.11
N PHE A 142 -6.53 5.85 -0.48
CA PHE A 142 -5.87 6.02 -1.78
C PHE A 142 -6.64 5.40 -2.94
N ASP A 143 -7.93 5.10 -2.73
CA ASP A 143 -8.79 4.57 -3.77
C ASP A 143 -8.81 5.50 -4.99
N GLY A 144 -8.81 4.90 -6.18
CA GLY A 144 -8.74 5.62 -7.45
C GLY A 144 -7.37 6.13 -7.88
N LEU A 145 -6.32 6.05 -7.04
CA LEU A 145 -4.96 6.37 -7.48
C LEU A 145 -4.38 5.28 -8.37
N SER A 146 -3.67 5.70 -9.43
CA SER A 146 -3.01 4.79 -10.36
C SER A 146 -1.60 4.42 -9.89
N TYR A 147 -1.15 3.21 -10.22
CA TYR A 147 0.24 2.82 -10.03
C TYR A 147 1.18 3.73 -10.84
N LEU A 148 2.35 4.06 -10.28
CA LEU A 148 3.40 4.72 -11.02
C LEU A 148 3.91 3.78 -12.12
N ARG A 149 3.89 4.25 -13.37
CA ARG A 149 4.36 3.52 -14.56
C ARG A 149 5.83 3.72 -14.80
#